data_AF-A0A529HEK6-F1
#
_entry.id   AF-A0A529HEK6-F1
#
_cell.length_a   1.000
_cell.length_b   1.000
_cell.length_c   1.000
_cell.angle_alpha   90.00
_cell.angle_beta   90.00
_cell.angle_gamma   90.00
#
_symmetry.space_group_name_H-M   'P 1'
#
loop_
_entity.id
_entity.type
_entity.pdbx_description
1 polymer ?
#
loop_
_entity_poly.entity_id
_entity_poly.type
_entity_poly.pdbx_seq_one_letter_code
_entity_poly.pdbx_strand_id
1 'polypeptide(L)'
;MYIAYFDEVKPMPQHGRDHYLVGGIAVPMEQIGALERAVTNLAVEIFGSHELVPGTEFHANYCYFGKSHFKGMEPATRISILVRLAALIAHADG
;
A
#
# COMPACT_ATOMS: atom_id res chain seq x y z
N MET A 1 15.03 -11.23 13.24
CA MET A 1 13.68 -11.31 13.87
C MET A 1 12.70 -10.76 12.85
N TYR A 2 11.51 -11.32 12.67
CA TYR A 2 10.54 -10.81 11.69
C TYR A 2 9.35 -10.16 12.38
N ILE A 3 8.81 -9.11 11.78
CA ILE A 3 7.51 -8.54 12.14
C ILE A 3 6.54 -8.87 11.01
N ALA A 4 5.47 -9.56 11.35
CA ALA A 4 4.41 -9.91 10.42
C ALA A 4 3.23 -8.95 10.60
N TYR A 5 2.78 -8.39 9.48
CA TYR A 5 1.52 -7.65 9.40
C TYR A 5 0.59 -8.44 8.48
N PHE A 6 -0.64 -8.69 8.93
CA PHE A 6 -1.65 -9.35 8.13
C PHE A 6 -2.99 -8.64 8.28
N ASP A 7 -3.81 -8.76 7.24
CA ASP A 7 -5.18 -8.29 7.20
C ASP A 7 -6.06 -9.38 6.57
N GLU A 8 -7.35 -9.28 6.82
CA GLU A 8 -8.33 -10.28 6.46
C GLU A 8 -9.53 -9.66 5.74
N VAL A 9 -10.04 -10.40 4.75
CA VAL A 9 -11.31 -10.07 4.12
C VAL A 9 -12.26 -11.23 4.32
N LYS A 10 -13.34 -10.95 5.06
CA LYS A 10 -14.43 -11.91 5.28
C LYS A 10 -15.15 -12.22 3.96
N PRO A 11 -15.72 -13.43 3.82
CA PRO A 11 -16.61 -13.75 2.72
C PRO A 11 -17.71 -12.71 2.58
N MET A 12 -17.96 -12.28 1.34
CA MET A 12 -19.07 -11.41 0.96
C MET A 12 -19.74 -12.00 -0.30
N PRO A 13 -20.64 -12.98 -0.14
CA PRO A 13 -21.32 -13.64 -1.26
C PRO A 13 -22.08 -12.66 -2.17
N GLN A 14 -22.62 -11.58 -1.60
CA GLN A 14 -23.28 -10.50 -2.34
C GLN A 14 -22.37 -9.75 -3.34
N HIS A 15 -21.05 -9.92 -3.23
CA HIS A 15 -20.06 -9.37 -4.16
C HIS A 15 -19.26 -10.48 -4.88
N GLY A 16 -19.77 -11.72 -4.87
CA GLY A 16 -19.13 -12.87 -5.53
C GLY A 16 -17.85 -13.36 -4.84
N ARG A 17 -17.67 -13.08 -3.54
CA ARG A 17 -16.51 -13.53 -2.76
C ARG A 17 -16.95 -14.54 -1.69
N ASP A 18 -16.76 -15.82 -1.98
CA ASP A 18 -17.21 -16.91 -1.10
C ASP A 18 -16.13 -17.39 -0.11
N HIS A 19 -14.90 -16.91 -0.27
CA HIS A 19 -13.75 -17.32 0.53
C HIS A 19 -13.30 -16.22 1.50
N TYR A 20 -12.82 -16.66 2.65
CA TYR A 20 -12.08 -15.83 3.59
C TYR A 20 -10.66 -15.68 3.06
N LEU A 21 -10.21 -14.44 2.89
CA LEU A 21 -8.87 -14.13 2.39
C LEU A 21 -8.03 -13.58 3.54
N VAL A 22 -6.81 -14.09 3.69
CA VAL A 22 -5.80 -13.49 4.57
C VAL A 22 -4.63 -13.09 3.68
N GLY A 23 -4.22 -11.84 3.80
CA GLY A 23 -3.02 -11.32 3.14
C GLY A 23 -2.10 -10.73 4.18
N GLY A 24 -0.79 -10.85 3.99
CA GLY A 24 0.18 -10.27 4.91
C GLY A 24 1.58 -10.21 4.33
N ILE A 25 2.43 -9.47 5.02
CA ILE A 25 3.86 -9.33 4.75
C ILE A 25 4.65 -9.67 6.01
N ALA A 26 5.83 -10.25 5.84
CA ALA A 26 6.73 -10.60 6.95
C ALA A 26 8.08 -9.96 6.71
N VAL A 27 8.36 -8.87 7.41
CA VAL A 27 9.54 -8.03 7.16
C VAL A 27 10.60 -8.29 8.22
N PRO A 28 11.89 -8.47 7.86
CA PRO A 28 12.99 -8.48 8.82
C PRO A 28 12.99 -7.19 9.64
N MET A 29 13.09 -7.31 10.97
CA MET A 29 13.00 -6.18 11.90
C MET A 29 14.00 -5.07 11.56
N GLU A 30 15.19 -5.44 11.13
CA GLU A 30 16.27 -4.54 10.70
C GLU A 30 15.90 -3.68 9.48
N GLN A 31 14.95 -4.13 8.65
CA GLN A 31 14.51 -3.42 7.45
C GLN A 31 13.33 -2.47 7.70
N ILE A 32 12.65 -2.56 8.84
CA ILE A 32 11.44 -1.79 9.12
C ILE A 32 11.69 -0.29 9.00
N GLY A 33 12.77 0.22 9.61
CA GLY A 33 13.08 1.63 9.54
C GLY A 33 13.43 2.10 8.12
N ALA A 34 14.05 1.24 7.29
CA ALA A 34 14.33 1.57 5.90
C ALA A 34 13.05 1.59 5.06
N LEU A 35 12.17 0.62 5.26
CA LEU A 35 10.87 0.53 4.62
C LEU A 35 9.98 1.73 4.97
N GLU A 36 9.88 2.08 6.25
CA GLU A 36 9.11 3.24 6.72
C GLU A 36 9.59 4.53 6.04
N ARG A 37 10.90 4.81 6.05
CA ARG A 37 11.47 5.98 5.37
C ARG A 37 11.17 5.99 3.88
N ALA A 38 11.25 4.83 3.22
CA ALA A 38 10.99 4.73 1.79
C ALA A 38 9.51 5.01 1.44
N VAL A 39 8.57 4.52 2.26
CA VAL A 39 7.14 4.82 2.11
C VAL A 39 6.86 6.30 2.42
N THR A 40 7.46 6.86 3.46
CA THR A 40 7.33 8.30 3.78
C THR A 40 7.85 9.18 2.66
N ASN A 41 9.01 8.86 2.08
CA ASN A 41 9.56 9.61 0.95
C ASN A 41 8.62 9.54 -0.26
N LEU A 42 8.02 8.38 -0.52
CA LEU A 42 7.01 8.22 -1.56
C LEU A 42 5.75 9.07 -1.26
N ALA A 43 5.28 9.12 -0.01
CA ALA A 43 4.14 9.96 0.38
C ALA A 43 4.43 11.45 0.14
N VAL A 44 5.62 11.92 0.49
CA VAL A 44 6.04 13.31 0.23
C VAL A 44 6.09 13.60 -1.27
N GLU A 45 6.60 12.67 -2.07
CA GLU A 45 6.65 12.85 -3.53
C GLU A 45 5.27 12.95 -4.17
N ILE A 46 4.32 12.09 -3.75
CA ILE A 46 3.00 12.00 -4.38
C ILE A 46 2.02 13.03 -3.81
N PHE A 47 2.07 13.29 -2.50
CA PHE A 47 1.08 14.09 -1.78
C PHE A 47 1.64 15.41 -1.22
N GLY A 48 2.96 15.62 -1.27
CA GLY A 48 3.61 16.79 -0.68
C GLY A 48 3.67 16.80 0.85
N SER A 49 3.30 15.69 1.50
CA SER A 49 3.27 15.58 2.96
C SER A 49 3.72 14.19 3.44
N HIS A 50 4.31 14.17 4.63
CA HIS A 50 4.69 12.95 5.35
C HIS A 50 3.65 12.56 6.42
N GLU A 51 2.67 13.41 6.68
CA GLU A 51 1.62 13.11 7.66
C GLU A 51 0.78 11.94 7.17
N LEU A 52 0.46 10.98 8.03
CA LEU A 52 -0.43 9.87 7.70
C LEU A 52 -1.87 10.23 8.10
N VAL A 53 -2.60 10.84 7.17
CA VAL A 53 -3.99 11.27 7.33
C VAL A 53 -4.82 10.78 6.12
N PRO A 54 -6.16 10.83 6.15
CA PRO A 54 -6.98 10.35 5.03
C PRO A 54 -6.68 10.99 3.65
N GLY A 55 -6.02 12.16 3.64
CA GLY A 55 -5.58 12.84 2.43
C GLY A 55 -4.26 12.34 1.83
N THR A 56 -3.50 11.52 2.55
CA THR A 56 -2.10 11.18 2.26
C THR A 56 -1.79 9.69 2.44
N GLU A 57 -2.83 8.87 2.63
CA GLU A 57 -2.72 7.43 2.79
C GLU A 57 -2.79 6.66 1.45
N PHE A 58 -1.92 5.67 1.26
CA PHE A 58 -1.95 4.83 0.06
C PHE A 58 -3.04 3.77 0.14
N HIS A 59 -4.23 4.08 -0.36
CA HIS A 59 -5.29 3.08 -0.58
C HIS A 59 -5.18 2.44 -1.96
N ALA A 60 -4.83 1.15 -2.03
CA ALA A 60 -4.68 0.44 -3.30
C ALA A 60 -5.95 0.53 -4.18
N ASN A 61 -7.14 0.43 -3.57
CA ASN A 61 -8.41 0.61 -4.27
C ASN A 61 -8.58 2.04 -4.83
N TYR A 62 -8.19 3.06 -4.06
CA TYR A 62 -8.30 4.45 -4.54
C TYR A 62 -7.28 4.73 -5.63
N CYS A 63 -6.08 4.19 -5.51
CA CYS A 63 -5.06 4.28 -6.54
C CYS A 63 -5.49 3.57 -7.83
N TYR A 64 -6.02 2.35 -7.76
CA TYR A 64 -6.46 1.58 -8.93
C TYR A 64 -7.67 2.22 -9.64
N PHE A 65 -8.66 2.70 -8.89
CA PHE A 65 -9.88 3.30 -9.48
C PHE A 65 -9.79 4.82 -9.68
N GLY A 66 -8.74 5.49 -9.21
CA GLY A 66 -8.57 6.94 -9.36
C GLY A 66 -9.56 7.72 -8.50
N LYS A 67 -9.72 7.31 -7.24
CA LYS A 67 -10.65 7.92 -6.27
C LYS A 67 -9.89 8.79 -5.25
N SER A 68 -10.61 9.59 -4.50
CA SER A 68 -10.06 10.46 -3.44
C SER A 68 -8.91 11.33 -3.96
N HIS A 69 -7.78 11.39 -3.25
CA HIS A 69 -6.58 12.13 -3.60
C HIS A 69 -5.87 11.64 -4.88
N PHE A 70 -6.30 10.51 -5.47
CA PHE A 70 -5.84 10.07 -6.80
C PHE A 70 -6.77 10.50 -7.94
N LYS A 71 -7.85 11.23 -7.66
CA LYS A 71 -8.79 11.69 -8.69
C LYS A 71 -8.11 12.68 -9.64
N GLY A 72 -8.25 12.46 -10.94
CA GLY A 72 -7.64 13.28 -11.98
C GLY A 72 -6.17 12.96 -12.27
N MET A 73 -5.58 12.01 -11.54
CA MET A 73 -4.23 11.51 -11.83
C MET A 73 -4.27 10.50 -12.99
N GLU A 74 -3.34 10.65 -13.94
CA GLU A 74 -3.22 9.77 -15.10
C GLU A 74 -3.09 8.29 -14.69
N PRO A 75 -3.76 7.36 -15.39
CA PRO A 75 -3.71 5.94 -15.07
C PRO A 75 -2.28 5.38 -14.96
N ALA A 76 -1.39 5.81 -15.86
CA ALA A 76 0.01 5.38 -15.85
C ALA A 76 0.75 5.81 -14.57
N THR A 77 0.50 7.02 -14.09
CA THR A 77 1.08 7.53 -12.82
C THR A 77 0.57 6.72 -11.65
N ARG A 78 -0.74 6.42 -11.61
CA ARG A 78 -1.34 5.59 -10.54
C ARG A 78 -0.77 4.17 -10.53
N ILE A 79 -0.63 3.55 -11.70
CA ILE A 79 0.01 2.23 -11.82
C ILE A 79 1.46 2.28 -11.33
N SER A 80 2.22 3.33 -11.68
CA SER A 80 3.60 3.51 -11.20
C SER A 80 3.68 3.55 -9.67
N ILE A 81 2.74 4.21 -8.99
CA ILE A 81 2.68 4.23 -7.52
C ILE A 81 2.50 2.82 -6.95
N LEU A 82 1.58 2.03 -7.50
CA LEU A 82 1.36 0.64 -7.07
C LEU A 82 2.60 -0.23 -7.29
N VAL A 83 3.27 -0.10 -8.43
CA VAL A 83 4.52 -0.81 -8.74
C VAL A 83 5.62 -0.45 -7.75
N ARG A 84 5.75 0.85 -7.41
CA ARG A 84 6.74 1.33 -6.45
C ARG A 84 6.46 0.80 -5.04
N LEU A 85 5.21 0.82 -4.59
CA LEU A 85 4.81 0.22 -3.31
C LEU A 85 5.13 -1.27 -3.24
N ALA A 86 4.82 -2.03 -4.31
CA ALA A 86 5.16 -3.44 -4.39
C ALA A 86 6.67 -3.69 -4.37
N ALA A 87 7.46 -2.86 -5.06
CA ALA A 87 8.91 -2.94 -5.05
C ALA A 87 9.50 -2.67 -3.66
N LEU A 88 8.96 -1.71 -2.90
CA LEU A 88 9.40 -1.45 -1.53
C LEU A 88 9.23 -2.68 -0.63
N ILE A 89 8.12 -3.40 -0.78
CA ILE A 89 7.87 -4.65 -0.03
C ILE A 89 8.85 -5.73 -0.50
N ALA A 90 8.99 -5.95 -1.81
CA ALA A 90 9.86 -6.98 -2.36
C ALA A 90 11.34 -6.80 -1.94
N HIS A 91 11.83 -5.56 -1.86
CA HIS A 91 13.19 -5.26 -1.40
C HIS A 91 13.36 -5.40 0.12
N ALA A 92 12.27 -5.33 0.89
CA ALA A 92 12.32 -5.53 2.33
C ALA A 92 12.37 -7.02 2.71
N ASP A 93 11.85 -7.91 1.86
CA ASP A 93 11.83 -9.36 2.09
C ASP A 93 13.20 -10.06 1.90
N GLY A 94 14.21 -9.38 1.35
CA GLY A 94 15.58 -9.89 1.16
C GLY A 94 15.95 -10.15 -0.28
#